data_AF-A0A8S3XPS3-F1
#
_entry.id   AF-A0A8S3XPS3-F1
#
_cell.length_a   1.000
_cell.length_b   1.000
_cell.length_c   1.000
_cell.angle_alpha   90.00
_cell.angle_beta   90.00
_cell.angle_gamma   90.00
#
_symmetry.space_group_name_H-M   'P 1'
#
loop_
_entity.id
_entity.type
_entity.pdbx_description
1 polymer ?
#
loop_
_entity_poly.entity_id
_entity_poly.type
_entity_poly.pdbx_seq_one_letter_code
_entity_poly.pdbx_strand_id
1 'polypeptide(L)'
;MAGHATRQSSAIQPSIPAWRKRIEDRIAKARALIGRLICFRSGNNRPRIVRTVRMAFAGTNVSLSQPDITQKLKERIDDLKQKIAAWGKRIRRYTERSTRFNQNRLFQSDLFQKWLYESLVRPMVSGKGPAPNQADTVAFWRGLWSEPVNHSEGPCTEVAASQCASITPNDPVIITPDDVAEAVRRAPN
;
A
#
# COMPACT_ATOMS: atom_id res chain seq x y z
N MET A 1 37.27 37.16 -22.42
CA MET A 1 37.45 36.25 -21.27
C MET A 1 36.16 35.48 -21.05
N ALA A 2 36.31 34.23 -20.61
CA ALA A 2 35.37 33.10 -20.70
C ALA A 2 33.90 33.34 -20.33
N GLY A 3 33.00 32.84 -21.18
CA GLY A 3 31.58 32.66 -20.85
C GLY A 3 31.39 31.44 -19.95
N HIS A 4 30.72 31.64 -18.82
CA HIS A 4 30.35 30.56 -17.90
C HIS A 4 29.16 29.77 -18.47
N ALA A 5 29.44 28.55 -18.95
CA ALA A 5 28.42 27.59 -19.32
C ALA A 5 27.74 27.03 -18.04
N THR A 6 26.50 27.43 -17.81
CA THR A 6 25.64 26.87 -16.76
C THR A 6 25.34 25.41 -17.10
N ARG A 7 26.02 24.47 -16.45
CA ARG A 7 25.67 23.04 -16.48
C ARG A 7 24.29 22.86 -15.86
N GLN A 8 23.27 22.71 -16.70
CA GLN A 8 21.96 22.25 -16.27
C GLN A 8 22.08 20.78 -15.87
N SER A 9 22.03 20.51 -14.56
CA SER A 9 21.92 19.17 -14.02
C SER A 9 20.58 18.56 -14.44
N SER A 10 20.59 17.70 -15.45
CA SER A 10 19.42 16.93 -15.84
C SER A 10 19.05 15.97 -14.70
N ALA A 11 17.93 16.22 -14.04
CA ALA A 11 17.39 15.33 -13.02
C ALA A 11 17.15 13.95 -13.64
N ILE A 12 17.90 12.95 -13.18
CA ILE A 12 17.74 11.55 -13.57
C ILE A 12 16.34 11.14 -13.12
N GLN A 13 15.39 11.08 -14.04
CA GLN A 13 14.04 10.62 -13.74
C GLN A 13 14.13 9.18 -13.22
N PRO A 14 13.52 8.86 -12.06
CA PRO A 14 13.57 7.51 -11.54
C PRO A 14 12.85 6.57 -12.52
N SER A 15 13.65 5.72 -13.18
CA SER A 15 13.16 4.75 -14.15
C SER A 15 12.17 3.80 -13.47
N ILE A 16 11.00 3.61 -14.09
CA ILE A 16 9.97 2.70 -13.58
C ILE A 16 10.58 1.29 -13.47
N PRO A 17 10.52 0.64 -12.29
CA PRO A 17 11.09 -0.68 -12.13
C PRO A 17 10.49 -1.68 -13.12
N ALA A 18 11.32 -2.55 -13.70
CA ALA A 18 10.88 -3.52 -14.70
C ALA A 18 9.75 -4.45 -14.20
N TRP A 19 9.70 -4.75 -12.90
CA TRP A 19 8.60 -5.52 -12.31
C TRP A 19 7.26 -4.78 -12.39
N ARG A 20 7.26 -3.45 -12.22
CA ARG A 20 6.05 -2.62 -12.23
C ARG A 20 5.48 -2.55 -13.64
N LYS A 21 6.35 -2.25 -14.62
CA LYS A 21 5.99 -2.26 -16.05
C LYS A 21 5.36 -3.59 -16.47
N ARG A 22 5.96 -4.73 -16.09
CA ARG A 22 5.40 -6.06 -16.39
C ARG A 22 3.99 -6.27 -15.85
N ILE A 23 3.67 -5.74 -14.67
CA ILE A 23 2.33 -5.89 -14.09
C ILE A 23 1.35 -4.92 -14.77
N GLU A 24 1.77 -3.69 -15.06
CA GLU A 24 0.98 -2.69 -15.80
C GLU A 24 0.64 -3.20 -17.21
N ASP A 25 1.59 -3.83 -17.91
CA ASP A 25 1.36 -4.46 -19.21
C ASP A 25 0.33 -5.61 -19.13
N ARG A 26 0.35 -6.41 -18.06
CA ARG A 26 -0.66 -7.46 -17.82
C ARG A 26 -2.04 -6.86 -17.59
N ILE A 27 -2.13 -5.78 -16.80
CA ILE A 27 -3.38 -5.04 -16.58
C ILE A 27 -3.91 -4.48 -17.90
N ALA A 28 -3.05 -3.85 -18.70
CA ALA A 28 -3.42 -3.28 -20.00
C ALA A 28 -3.96 -4.35 -20.97
N LYS A 29 -3.25 -5.49 -21.08
CA LYS A 29 -3.70 -6.63 -21.89
C LYS A 29 -5.05 -7.19 -21.42
N ALA A 30 -5.25 -7.32 -20.11
CA ALA A 30 -6.52 -7.78 -19.55
C ALA A 30 -7.67 -6.81 -19.81
N ARG A 31 -7.44 -5.49 -19.65
CA ARG A 31 -8.43 -4.46 -19.99
C ARG A 31 -8.82 -4.49 -21.47
N ALA A 32 -7.83 -4.62 -22.36
CA ALA A 32 -8.06 -4.73 -23.79
C ALA A 32 -8.87 -5.99 -24.14
N LEU A 33 -8.61 -7.11 -23.47
CA LEU A 33 -9.38 -8.33 -23.64
C LEU A 33 -10.83 -8.17 -23.15
N ILE A 34 -11.04 -7.59 -21.96
CA ILE A 34 -12.38 -7.29 -21.43
C ILE A 34 -13.17 -6.47 -22.46
N GLY A 35 -12.59 -5.41 -23.02
CA GLY A 35 -13.24 -4.59 -24.04
C GLY A 35 -13.72 -5.41 -25.24
N ARG A 36 -12.88 -6.33 -25.74
CA ARG A 36 -13.24 -7.22 -26.86
C ARG A 36 -14.34 -8.22 -26.49
N LEU A 37 -14.32 -8.78 -25.27
CA LEU A 37 -15.37 -9.68 -24.78
C LEU A 37 -16.71 -8.96 -24.65
N ILE A 38 -16.69 -7.70 -24.18
CA ILE A 38 -17.89 -6.85 -24.12
C ILE A 38 -18.42 -6.57 -25.53
N CYS A 39 -17.57 -6.15 -26.48
CA CYS A 39 -17.98 -5.92 -27.86
C CYS A 39 -18.62 -7.16 -28.50
N PHE A 40 -18.04 -8.35 -28.28
CA PHE A 40 -18.61 -9.60 -28.77
C PHE A 40 -19.98 -9.88 -28.14
N ARG A 41 -20.10 -9.70 -26.81
CA ARG A 41 -21.36 -9.85 -26.09
C ARG A 41 -22.45 -8.88 -26.58
N SER A 42 -22.08 -7.68 -27.03
CA SER A 42 -22.99 -6.71 -27.64
C SER A 42 -23.41 -7.05 -29.09
N GLY A 43 -22.99 -8.20 -29.64
CA GLY A 43 -23.37 -8.68 -30.98
C GLY A 43 -22.35 -8.37 -32.08
N ASN A 44 -21.16 -7.86 -31.74
CA ASN A 44 -20.13 -7.58 -32.75
C ASN A 44 -19.38 -8.85 -33.16
N ASN A 45 -19.72 -9.39 -34.33
CA ASN A 45 -19.18 -10.63 -34.87
C ASN A 45 -18.05 -10.42 -35.91
N ARG A 46 -17.36 -9.28 -35.90
CA ARG A 46 -16.21 -9.08 -36.80
C ARG A 46 -15.15 -10.18 -36.60
N PRO A 47 -14.56 -10.75 -37.66
CA PRO A 47 -13.63 -11.89 -37.56
C PRO A 47 -12.46 -11.69 -36.60
N ARG A 48 -11.93 -10.46 -36.51
CA ARG A 48 -10.85 -10.11 -35.57
C ARG A 48 -11.26 -10.25 -34.10
N ILE A 49 -12.50 -9.89 -33.77
CA ILE A 49 -13.04 -9.99 -32.41
C ILE A 49 -13.29 -11.47 -32.10
N VAL A 50 -13.99 -12.18 -32.98
CA VAL A 50 -14.27 -13.62 -32.83
C VAL A 50 -12.98 -14.42 -32.65
N ARG A 51 -11.93 -14.15 -33.46
CA ARG A 51 -10.61 -14.79 -33.29
C ARG A 51 -10.01 -14.52 -31.92
N THR A 52 -10.11 -13.28 -31.42
CA THR A 52 -9.61 -12.96 -30.07
C THR A 52 -10.39 -13.70 -29.00
N VAL A 53 -11.72 -13.75 -29.10
CA VAL A 53 -12.58 -14.46 -28.15
C VAL A 53 -12.25 -15.96 -28.15
N ARG A 54 -12.09 -16.60 -29.32
CA ARG A 54 -11.63 -18.00 -29.41
C ARG A 54 -10.29 -18.21 -28.71
N MET A 55 -9.34 -17.29 -28.89
CA MET A 55 -8.06 -17.35 -28.20
C MET A 55 -8.15 -17.14 -26.68
N ALA A 56 -9.12 -16.35 -26.23
CA ALA A 56 -9.35 -16.13 -24.79
C ALA A 56 -9.85 -17.38 -24.06
N PHE A 57 -10.49 -18.28 -24.79
CA PHE A 57 -11.00 -19.59 -24.38
C PHE A 57 -10.17 -20.75 -24.98
N ALA A 58 -9.00 -20.49 -25.56
CA ALA A 58 -8.13 -21.55 -26.07
C ALA A 58 -7.73 -22.49 -24.92
N GLY A 59 -7.89 -23.80 -25.13
CA GLY A 59 -7.64 -24.81 -24.10
C GLY A 59 -8.76 -24.98 -23.07
N THR A 60 -9.86 -24.24 -23.20
CA THR A 60 -11.11 -24.54 -22.47
C THR A 60 -12.11 -25.19 -23.41
N ASN A 61 -12.93 -26.12 -22.91
CA ASN A 61 -13.95 -26.84 -23.68
C ASN A 61 -15.19 -25.96 -24.01
N VAL A 62 -14.98 -24.65 -24.24
CA VAL A 62 -16.03 -23.67 -24.49
C VAL A 62 -16.08 -23.37 -25.99
N SER A 63 -17.21 -23.68 -26.61
CA SER A 63 -17.50 -23.32 -28.00
C SER A 63 -18.38 -22.08 -28.06
N LEU A 64 -18.07 -21.18 -29.00
CA LEU A 64 -18.82 -19.93 -29.16
C LEU A 64 -20.26 -20.13 -29.64
N SER A 65 -20.59 -21.32 -30.13
CA SER A 65 -21.93 -21.69 -30.60
C SER A 65 -22.82 -22.27 -29.50
N GLN A 66 -22.29 -22.49 -28.28
CA GLN A 66 -23.07 -23.04 -27.18
C GLN A 66 -24.09 -22.00 -26.65
N PRO A 67 -25.27 -22.44 -26.18
CA PRO A 67 -26.30 -21.55 -25.66
C PRO A 67 -25.86 -20.81 -24.38
N ASP A 68 -24.93 -21.38 -23.61
CA ASP A 68 -24.41 -20.82 -22.35
C ASP A 68 -23.24 -19.84 -22.54
N ILE A 69 -22.83 -19.54 -23.78
CA ILE A 69 -21.67 -18.68 -24.07
C ILE A 69 -21.77 -17.30 -23.39
N THR A 70 -22.98 -16.74 -23.31
CA THR A 70 -23.21 -15.44 -22.65
C THR A 70 -22.83 -15.47 -21.17
N GLN A 71 -23.10 -16.59 -20.49
CA GLN A 71 -22.76 -16.78 -19.10
C GLN A 71 -21.24 -16.99 -18.94
N LYS A 72 -20.63 -17.83 -19.78
CA LYS A 72 -19.17 -18.03 -19.82
C LYS A 72 -18.38 -16.74 -20.09
N LEU A 73 -18.92 -15.86 -20.93
CA LEU A 73 -18.34 -14.54 -21.17
C LEU A 73 -18.38 -13.65 -19.92
N LYS A 74 -19.49 -13.66 -19.16
CA LYS A 74 -19.59 -12.91 -17.90
C LYS A 74 -18.57 -13.40 -16.88
N GLU A 75 -18.53 -14.71 -16.64
CA GLU A 75 -17.55 -15.35 -15.75
C GLU A 75 -16.13 -14.95 -16.13
N ARG A 76 -15.79 -15.05 -17.42
CA ARG A 76 -14.45 -14.69 -17.91
C ARG A 76 -14.13 -13.20 -17.72
N ILE A 77 -15.10 -12.31 -17.90
CA ILE A 77 -14.91 -10.87 -17.65
C ILE A 77 -14.65 -10.62 -16.17
N ASP A 78 -15.41 -11.27 -15.29
CA ASP A 78 -15.28 -11.07 -13.84
C ASP A 78 -13.96 -11.65 -13.30
N ASP A 79 -13.51 -12.80 -13.80
CA ASP A 79 -12.17 -13.33 -13.54
C ASP A 79 -11.07 -12.32 -13.90
N LEU A 80 -11.19 -11.66 -15.06
CA LEU A 80 -10.22 -10.67 -15.49
C LEU A 80 -10.25 -9.42 -14.61
N LYS A 81 -11.44 -8.97 -14.18
CA LYS A 81 -11.56 -7.86 -13.21
C LYS A 81 -10.92 -8.22 -11.87
N GLN A 82 -11.17 -9.42 -11.36
CA GLN A 82 -10.54 -9.92 -10.13
C GLN A 82 -9.01 -9.94 -10.26
N LYS A 83 -8.48 -10.44 -11.39
CA LYS A 83 -7.03 -10.42 -11.68
C LYS A 83 -6.47 -9.01 -11.74
N ILE A 84 -7.15 -8.08 -12.39
CA ILE A 84 -6.74 -6.66 -12.44
C ILE A 84 -6.69 -6.07 -11.02
N ALA A 85 -7.71 -6.32 -10.20
CA ALA A 85 -7.74 -5.84 -8.82
C ALA A 85 -6.58 -6.43 -7.99
N ALA A 86 -6.29 -7.72 -8.13
CA ALA A 86 -5.17 -8.39 -7.47
C ALA A 86 -3.81 -7.82 -7.91
N TRP A 87 -3.63 -7.57 -9.21
CA TRP A 87 -2.41 -6.94 -9.74
C TRP A 87 -2.25 -5.50 -9.27
N GLY A 88 -3.34 -4.72 -9.20
CA GLY A 88 -3.33 -3.37 -8.63
C GLY A 88 -2.90 -3.37 -7.16
N LYS A 89 -3.47 -4.28 -6.35
CA LYS A 89 -3.06 -4.48 -4.94
C LYS A 89 -1.57 -4.86 -4.83
N ARG A 90 -1.07 -5.70 -5.75
CA ARG A 90 0.35 -6.10 -5.79
C ARG A 90 1.27 -4.91 -6.07
N ILE A 91 0.92 -4.06 -7.04
CA ILE A 91 1.66 -2.82 -7.32
C ILE A 91 1.71 -1.96 -6.06
N ARG A 92 0.56 -1.68 -5.45
CA ARG A 92 0.48 -0.88 -4.22
C ARG A 92 1.41 -1.43 -3.13
N ARG A 93 1.29 -2.72 -2.81
CA ARG A 93 2.10 -3.38 -1.77
C ARG A 93 3.61 -3.28 -2.05
N TYR A 94 4.02 -3.48 -3.30
CA TYR A 94 5.43 -3.44 -3.66
C TYR A 94 6.00 -2.03 -3.65
N THR A 95 5.23 -1.05 -4.11
CA THR A 95 5.58 0.37 -4.00
C THR A 95 5.73 0.75 -2.52
N GLU A 96 4.75 0.45 -1.67
CA GLU A 96 4.83 0.75 -0.23
C GLU A 96 6.03 0.09 0.45
N ARG A 97 6.33 -1.17 0.11
CA ARG A 97 7.53 -1.87 0.62
C ARG A 97 8.79 -1.15 0.18
N SER A 98 8.90 -0.79 -1.10
CA SER A 98 10.08 -0.11 -1.63
C SER A 98 10.26 1.27 -0.99
N THR A 99 9.17 2.02 -0.81
CA THR A 99 9.19 3.31 -0.12
C THR A 99 9.64 3.16 1.33
N ARG A 100 9.06 2.22 2.08
CA ARG A 100 9.46 1.93 3.47
C ARG A 100 10.92 1.52 3.56
N PHE A 101 11.38 0.65 2.68
CA PHE A 101 12.78 0.23 2.63
C PHE A 101 13.71 1.43 2.38
N ASN A 102 13.39 2.27 1.40
CA ASN A 102 14.19 3.45 1.09
C ASN A 102 14.18 4.46 2.25
N GLN A 103 13.03 4.72 2.86
CA GLN A 103 12.91 5.59 4.03
C GLN A 103 13.73 5.06 5.20
N ASN A 104 13.57 3.78 5.56
CA ASN A 104 14.33 3.15 6.64
C ASN A 104 15.83 3.19 6.36
N ARG A 105 16.25 2.97 5.12
CA ARG A 105 17.65 3.05 4.72
C ARG A 105 18.20 4.48 4.80
N LEU A 106 17.38 5.48 4.47
CA LEU A 106 17.74 6.88 4.70
C LEU A 106 17.93 7.15 6.19
N PHE A 107 16.99 6.74 7.05
CA PHE A 107 17.12 6.87 8.50
C PHE A 107 18.34 6.15 9.09
N GLN A 108 18.65 4.95 8.60
CA GLN A 108 19.82 4.17 9.05
C GLN A 108 21.14 4.67 8.46
N SER A 109 21.10 5.45 7.39
CA SER A 109 22.32 6.03 6.86
C SER A 109 22.79 7.14 7.79
N ASP A 110 24.05 7.05 8.22
CA ASP A 110 24.73 8.07 9.03
C ASP A 110 24.58 9.47 8.43
N LEU A 111 24.33 9.59 7.12
CA LEU A 111 24.09 10.86 6.42
C LEU A 111 22.80 11.57 6.86
N PHE A 112 21.69 10.86 7.07
CA PHE A 112 20.46 11.49 7.55
C PHE A 112 20.54 11.80 9.04
N GLN A 113 21.12 10.88 9.83
CA GLN A 113 21.38 11.10 11.24
C GLN A 113 22.33 12.30 11.43
N LYS A 114 23.45 12.35 10.72
CA LYS A 114 24.38 13.49 10.71
C LYS A 114 23.72 14.75 10.18
N TRP A 115 23.00 14.72 9.06
CA TRP A 115 22.32 15.92 8.55
C TRP A 115 21.26 16.45 9.53
N LEU A 116 20.48 15.56 10.15
CA LEU A 116 19.51 15.92 11.20
C LEU A 116 20.22 16.50 12.42
N TYR A 117 21.24 15.83 12.96
CA TYR A 117 21.99 16.34 14.10
C TYR A 117 22.76 17.62 13.77
N GLU A 118 23.35 17.74 12.58
CA GLU A 118 23.99 18.97 12.10
C GLU A 118 22.97 20.10 11.93
N SER A 119 21.72 19.81 11.53
CA SER A 119 20.64 20.80 11.46
C SER A 119 20.09 21.20 12.83
N LEU A 120 20.26 20.35 13.85
CA LEU A 120 19.93 20.67 15.24
C LEU A 120 21.07 21.41 15.95
N VAL A 121 22.32 21.10 15.60
CA VAL A 121 23.55 21.68 16.19
C VAL A 121 23.94 22.99 15.51
N ARG A 122 23.76 23.12 14.19
CA ARG A 122 23.72 24.43 13.52
C ARG A 122 22.28 24.88 13.52
N PRO A 123 21.87 25.84 14.37
CA PRO A 123 20.64 26.55 14.09
C PRO A 123 20.83 27.14 12.69
N MET A 124 20.02 26.68 11.75
CA MET A 124 19.94 27.26 10.43
C MET A 124 19.55 28.72 10.67
N VAL A 125 20.52 29.64 10.64
CA VAL A 125 20.26 31.07 10.68
C VAL A 125 19.57 31.40 9.36
N SER A 126 18.27 31.18 9.29
CA SER A 126 17.35 31.70 8.28
C SER A 126 15.89 31.48 8.69
N GLY A 127 15.57 31.77 9.95
CA GLY A 127 14.33 32.48 10.24
C GLY A 127 14.72 33.93 10.49
N LYS A 128 14.41 34.85 9.57
CA LYS A 128 14.51 36.30 9.80
C LYS A 128 13.39 36.79 10.75
N GLY A 129 13.14 36.05 11.82
CA GLY A 129 12.21 36.43 12.87
C GLY A 129 12.99 36.83 14.12
N PRO A 130 12.56 37.86 14.87
CA PRO A 130 13.07 38.07 16.21
C PRO A 130 12.90 36.79 17.02
N ALA A 131 13.87 36.48 17.88
CA ALA A 131 13.76 35.35 18.79
C ALA A 131 12.42 35.45 19.56
N PRO A 132 11.65 34.36 19.70
CA PRO A 132 10.39 34.40 20.40
C PRO A 132 10.61 34.89 21.83
N ASN A 133 9.70 35.75 22.31
CA ASN A 133 9.77 36.28 23.66
C ASN A 133 9.74 35.12 24.67
N GLN A 134 10.46 35.27 25.79
CA GLN A 134 10.49 34.25 26.85
C GLN A 134 9.07 33.98 27.38
N ALA A 135 8.25 35.03 27.50
CA ALA A 135 6.85 34.90 27.93
C ALA A 135 6.04 34.03 26.96
N ASP A 136 6.20 34.22 25.64
CA ASP A 136 5.47 33.47 24.62
C ASP A 136 5.90 31.99 24.59
N THR A 137 7.20 31.75 24.80
CA THR A 137 7.75 30.39 24.88
C THR A 137 7.22 29.66 26.11
N VAL A 138 7.20 30.32 27.27
CA VAL A 138 6.65 29.76 28.51
C VAL A 138 5.14 29.54 28.39
N ALA A 139 4.41 30.47 27.77
CA ALA A 139 2.97 30.34 27.55
C ALA A 139 2.64 29.17 26.60
N PHE A 140 3.41 28.99 25.54
CA PHE A 140 3.23 27.86 24.61
C PHE A 140 3.42 26.51 25.31
N TRP A 141 4.53 26.31 26.02
CA TRP A 141 4.79 25.04 26.71
C TRP A 141 3.83 24.82 27.88
N ARG A 142 3.44 25.88 28.58
CA ARG A 142 2.41 25.82 29.63
C ARG A 142 1.05 25.42 29.04
N GLY A 143 0.64 25.97 27.91
CA GLY A 143 -0.61 25.58 27.23
C GLY A 143 -0.59 24.12 26.77
N LEU A 144 0.58 23.60 26.39
CA LEU A 144 0.71 22.20 25.98
C LEU A 144 0.69 21.22 27.17
N TRP A 145 1.28 21.59 28.32
CA TRP A 145 1.57 20.66 29.42
C TRP A 145 0.72 20.91 30.69
N SER A 146 0.23 22.13 30.89
CA SER A 146 -0.48 22.55 32.11
C SER A 146 -1.96 22.77 31.87
N GLU A 147 -2.40 23.07 30.64
CA GLU A 147 -3.81 23.11 30.32
C GLU A 147 -4.28 21.69 29.97
N PRO A 148 -5.21 21.11 30.74
CA PRO A 148 -5.78 19.81 30.41
C PRO A 148 -6.60 19.97 29.12
N VAL A 149 -6.02 19.55 28.01
CA VAL A 149 -6.74 19.43 26.75
C VAL A 149 -7.65 18.21 26.87
N ASN A 150 -8.97 18.43 26.83
CA ASN A 150 -9.92 17.36 26.60
C ASN A 150 -9.69 16.85 25.16
N HIS A 151 -8.80 15.88 25.01
CA HIS A 151 -8.76 15.09 23.80
C HIS A 151 -10.13 14.45 23.66
N SER A 152 -10.85 14.75 22.57
CA SER A 152 -11.98 13.92 22.22
C SER A 152 -11.44 12.52 22.03
N GLU A 153 -11.73 11.64 22.97
CA GLU A 153 -11.60 10.21 22.72
C GLU A 153 -12.46 9.97 21.48
N GLY A 154 -11.80 9.78 20.34
CA GLY A 154 -12.51 9.45 19.13
C GLY A 154 -13.31 8.17 19.36
N PRO A 155 -14.23 7.82 18.46
CA PRO A 155 -15.05 6.63 18.58
C PRO A 155 -14.25 5.31 18.60
N CYS A 156 -12.91 5.33 18.62
CA CYS A 156 -12.09 4.14 18.68
C CYS A 156 -12.29 3.34 19.97
N THR A 157 -12.52 3.99 21.12
CA THR A 157 -12.79 3.30 22.39
C THR A 157 -14.17 2.65 22.38
N GLU A 158 -15.18 3.35 21.87
CA GLU A 158 -16.53 2.83 21.67
C GLU A 158 -16.58 1.69 20.63
N VAL A 159 -15.84 1.82 19.52
CA VAL A 159 -15.72 0.80 18.48
C VAL A 159 -14.99 -0.43 19.01
N ALA A 160 -13.90 -0.25 19.77
CA ALA A 160 -13.19 -1.35 20.41
C ALA A 160 -14.08 -2.05 21.44
N ALA A 161 -14.80 -1.29 22.28
CA ALA A 161 -15.75 -1.84 23.24
C ALA A 161 -16.87 -2.62 22.53
N SER A 162 -17.42 -2.10 21.44
CA SER A 162 -18.44 -2.78 20.63
C SER A 162 -17.93 -4.06 19.98
N GLN A 163 -16.69 -4.06 19.48
CA GLN A 163 -16.04 -5.25 18.92
C GLN A 163 -15.77 -6.30 20.01
N CYS A 164 -15.41 -5.86 21.21
CA CYS A 164 -15.12 -6.73 22.35
C CYS A 164 -16.36 -7.15 23.15
N ALA A 165 -17.53 -6.53 22.93
CA ALA A 165 -18.76 -6.82 23.68
C ALA A 165 -19.25 -8.28 23.51
N SER A 166 -18.89 -8.92 22.40
CA SER A 166 -19.21 -10.33 22.12
C SER A 166 -18.17 -11.32 22.65
N ILE A 167 -17.03 -10.82 23.16
CA ILE A 167 -15.95 -11.66 23.68
C ILE A 167 -16.29 -11.99 25.12
N THR A 168 -16.55 -13.28 25.39
CA THR A 168 -16.70 -13.77 26.76
C THR A 168 -15.36 -13.61 27.47
N PRO A 169 -15.31 -13.00 28.66
CA PRO A 169 -14.09 -13.00 29.48
C PRO A 169 -13.65 -14.45 29.67
N ASN A 170 -12.39 -14.75 29.37
CA ASN A 170 -11.85 -16.07 29.67
C ASN A 170 -11.86 -16.27 31.18
N ASP A 171 -12.23 -17.48 31.60
CA ASP A 171 -12.08 -17.88 32.99
C ASP A 171 -10.60 -17.73 33.42
N PRO A 172 -10.34 -17.33 34.67
CA PRO A 172 -8.98 -17.18 35.16
C PRO A 172 -8.24 -18.53 35.06
N VAL A 173 -7.25 -18.59 34.18
CA VAL A 173 -6.38 -19.76 34.03
C VAL A 173 -5.38 -19.76 35.19
N ILE A 174 -5.62 -20.61 36.18
CA ILE A 174 -4.67 -20.86 37.27
C ILE A 174 -3.67 -21.90 36.75
N ILE A 175 -2.45 -21.46 36.43
CA ILE A 175 -1.38 -22.36 36.00
C ILE A 175 -0.83 -23.07 37.25
N THR A 176 -0.95 -24.39 37.28
CA THR A 176 -0.40 -25.22 38.36
C THR A 176 1.00 -25.70 38.03
N PRO A 177 1.81 -26.13 39.02
CA PRO A 177 3.14 -26.70 38.78
C PRO A 177 3.11 -27.93 37.85
N ASP A 178 2.03 -28.70 37.90
CA ASP A 178 1.86 -29.90 37.07
C ASP A 178 1.64 -29.55 35.59
N ASP A 179 0.92 -28.45 35.30
CA ASP A 179 0.74 -27.93 33.94
C ASP A 179 2.09 -27.54 33.30
N VAL A 180 2.98 -26.94 34.11
CA VAL A 180 4.33 -26.58 33.67
C VAL A 180 5.18 -27.83 33.41
N ALA A 181 5.11 -28.83 34.31
CA ALA A 181 5.83 -30.09 34.16
C ALA A 181 5.37 -30.88 32.93
N GLU A 182 4.09 -30.83 32.59
CA GLU A 182 3.53 -31.47 31.40
C GLU A 182 3.89 -30.72 30.10
N ALA A 183 3.87 -29.39 30.11
CA ALA A 183 4.29 -28.59 28.97
C ALA A 183 5.78 -28.81 28.63
N VAL A 184 6.65 -28.88 29.65
CA VAL A 184 8.08 -29.18 29.47
C VAL A 184 8.30 -30.58 28.91
N ARG A 185 7.51 -31.59 29.34
CA ARG A 185 7.56 -32.95 28.79
C ARG A 185 7.14 -33.03 27.32
N ARG A 186 6.19 -32.19 26.90
CA ARG A 186 5.63 -32.19 25.54
C ARG A 186 6.42 -31.31 24.57
N ALA A 187 7.32 -30.46 25.06
CA ALA A 187 8.20 -29.68 24.21
C ALA A 187 9.20 -30.62 23.51
N PRO A 188 9.30 -30.61 22.17
CA PRO A 188 10.34 -31.36 21.48
C PRO A 188 11.71 -30.73 21.81
N ASN A 189 12.69 -31.58 22.13
CA ASN A 189 14.09 -31.16 22.28
C ASN A 189 14.65 -30.58 20.98
#